data_AF-A0A9D8R8Q0-F1
#
_entry.id   AF-A0A9D8R8Q0-F1
#
_cell.length_a   1.000
_cell.length_b   1.000
_cell.length_c   1.000
_cell.angle_alpha   90.00
_cell.angle_beta   90.00
_cell.angle_gamma   90.00
#
_symmetry.space_group_name_H-M   'P 1'
#
loop_
_entity.id
_entity.type
_entity.pdbx_description
1 polymer ?
#
loop_
_entity_poly.entity_id
_entity_poly.type
_entity_poly.pdbx_seq_one_letter_code
_entity_poly.pdbx_strand_id
1 'polypeptide(L)'
;MKKAAVILLAFILAVPAFAQGKFGADSAECIKYLSYYSELMKQNNIQEATPFWRQAIQLCPPTANQNLLINGTKILRNEINQNRRDPARYKELV
;
A
#
# COMPACT_ATOMS: atom_id res chain seq x y z
N MET A 1 23.19 -30.67 22.97
CA MET A 1 23.87 -29.89 21.89
C MET A 1 23.01 -29.71 20.64
N LYS A 2 22.45 -30.78 20.04
CA LYS A 2 21.62 -30.67 18.81
C LYS A 2 20.39 -29.75 18.96
N LYS A 3 19.67 -29.81 20.10
CA LYS A 3 18.50 -28.95 20.37
C LYS A 3 18.87 -27.47 20.55
N ALA A 4 20.00 -27.18 21.20
CA ALA A 4 20.51 -25.82 21.36
C ALA A 4 20.95 -25.21 20.03
N ALA A 5 21.57 -26.02 19.15
CA ALA A 5 21.93 -25.60 17.80
C ALA A 5 20.70 -25.30 16.93
N VAL A 6 19.62 -26.09 17.05
CA VAL A 6 18.35 -25.84 16.34
C VAL A 6 17.67 -24.54 16.82
N ILE A 7 17.67 -24.27 18.12
CA ILE A 7 17.12 -23.02 18.68
C ILE A 7 17.94 -21.80 18.19
N LEU A 8 19.28 -21.92 18.20
CA LEU A 8 20.16 -20.86 17.73
C LEU A 8 19.98 -20.58 16.22
N LEU A 9 19.82 -21.63 15.41
CA LEU A 9 19.58 -21.52 13.97
C LEU A 9 18.22 -20.87 13.67
N ALA A 10 17.18 -21.19 14.46
CA ALA A 10 15.86 -20.58 14.34
C ALA A 10 15.88 -19.07 14.67
N PHE A 11 16.72 -18.65 15.62
CA PHE A 11 16.91 -17.22 15.94
C PHE A 11 17.56 -16.43 14.81
N ILE A 12 18.54 -17.01 14.10
CA ILE A 12 19.24 -16.33 13.00
C ILE A 12 18.31 -16.11 11.80
N LEU A 13 17.40 -17.06 11.53
CA LEU A 13 16.44 -16.96 10.42
C LEU A 13 15.35 -15.89 10.65
N ALA A 14 15.13 -15.45 11.90
CA ALA A 14 14.12 -14.45 12.23
C ALA A 14 14.58 -13.00 12.00
N VAL A 15 15.89 -12.72 11.97
CA VAL A 15 16.47 -11.37 11.82
C VAL A 15 16.00 -10.60 10.57
N PRO A 16 15.95 -11.18 9.34
CA PRO A 16 15.54 -10.43 8.16
C PRO A 16 14.09 -9.96 8.19
N ALA A 17 13.21 -10.62 8.95
CA ALA A 17 11.81 -10.20 9.11
C ALA A 17 11.68 -8.87 9.88
N PHE A 18 12.63 -8.54 10.76
CA PHE A 18 12.65 -7.29 11.54
C PHE A 18 13.49 -6.19 10.89
N ALA A 19 14.26 -6.51 9.85
CA ALA A 19 15.10 -5.53 9.14
C ALA A 19 14.32 -4.68 8.13
N GLN A 20 13.06 -5.03 7.82
CA GLN A 20 12.22 -4.24 6.92
C GLN A 20 11.82 -2.93 7.61
N GLY A 21 12.29 -1.81 7.09
CA GLY A 21 11.94 -0.48 7.60
C GLY A 21 10.46 -0.14 7.38
N LYS A 22 10.04 1.05 7.80
CA LYS A 22 8.66 1.57 7.69
C LYS A 22 7.99 1.36 6.32
N PHE A 23 8.78 1.32 5.25
CA PHE A 23 8.30 1.25 3.86
C PHE A 23 8.41 -0.15 3.22
N GLY A 24 8.77 -1.19 3.99
CA GLY A 24 8.87 -2.56 3.49
C GLY A 24 10.10 -2.83 2.64
N ALA A 25 10.10 -3.97 1.93
CA ALA A 25 11.19 -4.40 1.06
C ALA A 25 11.41 -3.42 -0.12
N ASP A 26 10.32 -2.99 -0.75
CA ASP A 26 10.33 -2.11 -1.93
C ASP A 26 10.27 -0.62 -1.55
N SER A 27 11.11 -0.23 -0.58
CA SER A 27 11.04 1.07 0.07
C SER A 27 11.09 2.27 -0.90
N ALA A 28 11.93 2.21 -1.93
CA ALA A 28 12.08 3.30 -2.90
C ALA A 28 10.80 3.51 -3.73
N GLU A 29 10.19 2.43 -4.22
CA GLU A 29 8.96 2.51 -5.00
C GLU A 29 7.77 2.89 -4.11
N CYS A 30 7.70 2.34 -2.90
CA CYS A 30 6.70 2.74 -1.93
C CYS A 30 6.75 4.26 -1.65
N ILE A 31 7.93 4.83 -1.37
CA ILE A 31 8.10 6.27 -1.14
C ILE A 31 7.71 7.09 -2.38
N LYS A 32 8.12 6.64 -3.57
CA LYS A 32 7.81 7.31 -4.84
C LYS A 32 6.29 7.42 -5.05
N TYR A 33 5.59 6.29 -5.01
CA TYR A 33 4.15 6.28 -5.25
C TYR A 33 3.37 6.93 -4.12
N LEU A 34 3.80 6.78 -2.85
CA LEU A 34 3.23 7.52 -1.72
C LEU A 34 3.32 9.03 -1.95
N SER A 35 4.45 9.53 -2.41
CA SER A 35 4.66 10.95 -2.66
C SER A 35 3.75 11.47 -3.78
N TYR A 36 3.70 10.75 -4.92
CA TYR A 36 2.92 11.17 -6.09
C TYR A 36 1.42 11.26 -5.79
N TYR A 37 0.83 10.18 -5.26
CA TYR A 37 -0.61 10.22 -5.00
C TYR A 37 -0.95 11.22 -3.89
N SER A 38 -0.10 11.35 -2.85
CA SER A 38 -0.36 12.27 -1.74
C SER A 38 -0.38 13.72 -2.20
N GLU A 39 0.51 14.10 -3.12
CA GLU A 39 0.55 15.45 -3.67
C GLU A 39 -0.69 15.75 -4.52
N LEU A 40 -1.10 14.83 -5.39
CA LEU A 40 -2.32 14.94 -6.18
C LEU A 40 -3.58 14.99 -5.29
N MET A 41 -3.60 14.24 -4.19
CA MET A 41 -4.70 14.29 -3.22
C MET A 41 -4.80 15.64 -2.51
N LYS A 42 -3.68 16.31 -2.20
CA LYS A 42 -3.69 17.69 -1.65
C LYS A 42 -4.26 18.69 -2.65
N GLN A 43 -4.00 18.49 -3.93
CA GLN A 43 -4.54 19.30 -5.03
C GLN A 43 -5.99 18.90 -5.39
N ASN A 44 -6.59 17.94 -4.66
CA ASN A 44 -7.90 17.36 -4.90
C ASN A 44 -8.08 16.75 -6.31
N ASN A 45 -6.97 16.41 -6.98
CA ASN A 45 -6.96 15.74 -8.27
C ASN A 45 -7.06 14.21 -8.07
N ILE A 46 -8.26 13.75 -7.69
CA ILE A 46 -8.52 12.36 -7.31
C ILE A 46 -8.33 11.40 -8.50
N GLN A 47 -8.72 11.83 -9.71
CA GLN A 47 -8.64 10.98 -10.90
C GLN A 47 -7.18 10.63 -11.23
N GLU A 48 -6.30 11.63 -11.24
CA GLU A 48 -4.88 11.41 -11.49
C GLU A 48 -4.18 10.71 -10.32
N ALA A 49 -4.63 10.95 -9.07
CA ALA A 49 -4.10 10.27 -7.89
C ALA A 49 -4.36 8.76 -7.90
N THR A 50 -5.47 8.33 -8.50
CA THR A 50 -5.97 6.95 -8.44
C THR A 50 -4.95 5.89 -8.89
N PRO A 51 -4.33 5.97 -10.09
CA PRO A 51 -3.33 4.99 -10.51
C PRO A 51 -2.10 4.94 -9.59
N PHE A 52 -1.61 6.09 -9.10
CA PHE A 52 -0.48 6.13 -8.17
C PHE A 52 -0.84 5.56 -6.79
N TRP A 53 -2.07 5.80 -6.32
CA TRP A 53 -2.56 5.20 -5.09
C TRP A 53 -2.63 3.68 -5.17
N ARG A 54 -3.06 3.11 -6.31
CA ARG A 54 -3.06 1.65 -6.53
C ARG A 54 -1.68 1.04 -6.44
N GLN A 55 -0.67 1.72 -7.00
CA GLN A 55 0.72 1.29 -6.86
C GLN A 55 1.19 1.40 -5.40
N ALA A 56 0.85 2.50 -4.72
CA ALA A 56 1.21 2.69 -3.31
C ALA A 56 0.58 1.62 -2.39
N ILE A 57 -0.71 1.29 -2.54
CA ILE A 57 -1.37 0.27 -1.71
C ILE A 57 -0.85 -1.15 -1.97
N GLN A 58 -0.34 -1.41 -3.18
CA GLN A 58 0.27 -2.69 -3.53
C GLN A 58 1.69 -2.84 -2.96
N LEU A 59 2.49 -1.78 -3.00
CA LEU A 59 3.92 -1.83 -2.69
C LEU A 59 4.22 -1.45 -1.24
N CYS A 60 3.39 -0.61 -0.62
CA CYS A 60 3.64 -0.15 0.73
C CYS A 60 2.97 -1.04 1.78
N PRO A 61 3.66 -1.32 2.90
CA PRO A 61 2.99 -1.93 4.03
C PRO A 61 1.92 -0.98 4.60
N PRO A 62 0.82 -1.51 5.18
CA PRO A 62 -0.23 -0.69 5.79
C PRO A 62 0.27 0.28 6.88
N THR A 63 1.42 -0.03 7.48
CA THR A 63 2.09 0.79 8.51
C THR A 63 2.86 2.00 7.93
N ALA A 64 3.06 2.07 6.61
CA ALA A 64 3.83 3.14 5.99
C ALA A 64 3.14 4.50 6.11
N ASN A 65 1.82 4.56 5.95
CA ASN A 65 1.05 5.80 6.03
C ASN A 65 -0.44 5.51 6.25
N GLN A 66 -1.02 5.96 7.37
CA GLN A 66 -2.45 5.80 7.64
C GLN A 66 -3.34 6.45 6.55
N ASN A 67 -2.89 7.58 5.98
CA ASN A 67 -3.63 8.26 4.93
C ASN A 67 -3.75 7.41 3.66
N LEU A 68 -2.90 6.41 3.45
CA LEU A 68 -3.02 5.48 2.32
C LEU A 68 -4.38 4.76 2.34
N LEU A 69 -4.81 4.31 3.51
CA LEU A 69 -6.10 3.64 3.69
C LEU A 69 -7.27 4.64 3.69
N ILE A 70 -7.11 5.77 4.39
CA ILE A 70 -8.14 6.82 4.46
C ILE A 70 -8.45 7.36 3.06
N ASN A 71 -7.42 7.72 2.30
CA ASN A 71 -7.55 8.22 0.93
C ASN A 71 -8.12 7.16 -0.01
N GLY A 72 -7.83 5.88 0.22
CA GLY A 72 -8.43 4.77 -0.52
C GLY A 72 -9.95 4.79 -0.49
N THR A 73 -10.56 5.07 0.68
CA THR A 73 -12.02 5.20 0.78
C THR A 73 -12.58 6.35 -0.05
N LYS A 74 -11.85 7.48 -0.13
CA LYS A 74 -12.25 8.65 -0.94
C LYS A 74 -12.11 8.35 -2.43
N ILE A 75 -11.01 7.71 -2.83
CA ILE A 75 -10.73 7.31 -4.21
C ILE A 75 -11.78 6.31 -4.71
N LEU A 76 -12.01 5.21 -3.98
CA LEU A 76 -12.96 4.17 -4.39
C LEU A 76 -14.39 4.73 -4.48
N ARG A 77 -14.83 5.56 -3.53
CA ARG A 77 -16.14 6.23 -3.62
C ARG A 77 -16.25 7.12 -4.85
N ASN A 78 -15.20 7.85 -5.18
CA ASN A 78 -15.17 8.67 -6.39
C ASN A 78 -15.29 7.80 -7.66
N GLU A 79 -14.54 6.69 -7.74
CA GLU A 79 -14.63 5.77 -8.87
C GLU A 79 -16.01 5.11 -9.00
N ILE A 80 -16.59 4.64 -7.90
CA ILE A 80 -17.95 4.08 -7.86
C ILE A 80 -18.94 5.11 -8.41
N ASN A 81 -18.84 6.37 -7.98
CA ASN A 81 -19.73 7.44 -8.43
C ASN A 81 -19.56 7.76 -9.92
N GLN A 82 -18.33 7.76 -10.43
CA GLN A 82 -18.05 7.99 -11.85
C GLN A 82 -18.53 6.84 -12.74
N ASN A 83 -18.50 5.61 -12.24
CA ASN A 83 -18.82 4.41 -13.01
C ASN A 83 -20.23 3.86 -12.74
N ARG A 84 -21.13 4.59 -12.06
CA ARG A 84 -22.51 4.12 -11.77
C ARG A 84 -23.31 3.69 -13.00
N ARG A 85 -22.97 4.24 -14.17
CA ARG A 85 -23.65 3.95 -15.45
C ARG A 85 -22.94 2.91 -16.30
N ASP A 86 -21.80 2.38 -15.83
CA ASP A 86 -21.10 1.25 -16.42
C ASP A 86 -21.30 0.04 -15.49
N PRO A 87 -22.26 -0.86 -15.78
CA PRO A 87 -22.57 -1.99 -14.89
C PRO A 87 -21.40 -2.94 -14.69
N ALA A 88 -20.55 -3.12 -15.70
CA ALA A 88 -19.40 -4.01 -15.63
C ALA A 88 -18.35 -3.43 -14.67
N ARG A 89 -17.98 -2.16 -14.88
CA ARG A 89 -17.00 -1.50 -14.03
C ARG A 89 -17.50 -1.24 -12.62
N TYR A 90 -18.78 -0.90 -12.45
CA TYR A 90 -19.38 -0.71 -11.13
C TYR A 90 -19.28 -1.97 -10.28
N LYS A 91 -19.60 -3.14 -10.86
CA LYS A 91 -19.57 -4.43 -10.16
C LYS A 91 -18.17 -4.84 -9.67
N GLU A 92 -17.10 -4.36 -10.30
CA GLU A 92 -15.73 -4.59 -9.83
C GLU A 92 -15.36 -3.75 -8.61
N LEU A 93 -16.08 -2.66 -8.36
CA LEU A 93 -15.75 -1.65 -7.35
C LEU A 93 -16.57 -1.78 -6.04
N VAL A 94 -17.64 -2.58 -6.04
CA VAL A 94 -18.51 -2.89 -4.88
C VAL A 94 -18.50 -4.37 -4.53
#